data_AF-A0A183HE34-F1
#
_entry.id   AF-A0A183HE34-F1
#
_cell.length_a   1.000
_cell.length_b   1.000
_cell.length_c   1.000
_cell.angle_alpha   90.00
_cell.angle_beta   90.00
_cell.angle_gamma   90.00
#
_symmetry.space_group_name_H-M   'P 1'
#
loop_
_entity.id
_entity.type
_entity.pdbx_description
1 polymer ?
#
loop_
_entity_poly.entity_id
_entity_poly.type
_entity_poly.pdbx_seq_one_letter_code
_entity_poly.pdbx_strand_id
1 'polypeptide(L)'
;MEETYVMNECKEDICFVADDFVKHMEIAKCRGKENTIVRDYVLPDFNAHNRGFMRAPEDNVCDDLQKLRVNVERFAVPEALFSPSDIGISQMGIPEAIATAVKKCPYGMRGRLLNNIVLCGGNVLFPGFKKRVVRDLRPFVDQIYDVQLRDIADPITYAWYCGRNAVKLGAWDNKFVSKAEYNEHGPVVWREKFFNFLET
;
A
#
# COMPACT_ATOMS: atom_id res chain seq x y z
N MET A 1 13.07 -23.40 -4.94
CA MET A 1 12.69 -22.22 -4.15
C MET A 1 12.10 -21.24 -5.12
N GLU A 2 10.87 -20.80 -4.93
CA GLU A 2 10.35 -19.75 -5.82
C GLU A 2 11.10 -18.47 -5.48
N GLU A 3 11.97 -18.04 -6.40
CA GLU A 3 12.76 -16.80 -6.33
C GLU A 3 11.89 -15.59 -5.94
N THR A 4 10.61 -15.64 -6.31
CA THR A 4 9.54 -14.70 -5.96
C THR A 4 9.37 -14.48 -4.45
N TYR A 5 9.55 -15.50 -3.62
CA TYR A 5 9.38 -15.37 -2.16
C TYR A 5 10.50 -14.50 -1.56
N VAL A 6 11.75 -14.80 -1.91
CA VAL A 6 12.93 -14.06 -1.41
C VAL A 6 12.87 -12.60 -1.86
N MET A 7 12.44 -12.34 -3.10
CA MET A 7 12.28 -10.97 -3.60
C MET A 7 11.12 -10.22 -2.92
N ASN A 8 10.07 -10.91 -2.48
CA ASN A 8 9.01 -10.29 -1.69
C ASN A 8 9.51 -9.86 -0.30
N GLU A 9 10.25 -10.72 0.39
CA GLU A 9 10.86 -10.35 1.68
C GLU A 9 11.85 -9.19 1.52
N CYS A 10 12.70 -9.28 0.49
CA CYS A 10 13.64 -8.21 0.14
C CYS A 10 12.89 -6.89 -0.06
N LYS A 11 11.82 -6.87 -0.87
CA LYS A 11 10.98 -5.69 -1.11
C LYS A 11 10.41 -5.13 0.19
N GLU A 12 9.86 -5.98 1.07
CA GLU A 12 9.28 -5.56 2.35
C GLU A 12 10.33 -4.94 3.29
N ASP A 13 11.55 -5.46 3.29
CA ASP A 13 12.62 -5.00 4.17
C ASP A 13 13.32 -3.74 3.63
N ILE A 14 13.50 -3.62 2.31
CA ILE A 14 14.35 -2.57 1.71
C ILE A 14 13.61 -1.36 1.16
N CYS A 15 12.38 -1.57 0.68
CA CYS A 15 11.70 -0.54 -0.11
C CYS A 15 11.01 0.49 0.79
N PHE A 16 10.97 1.72 0.30
CA PHE A 16 10.32 2.83 0.98
C PHE A 16 9.79 3.83 -0.05
N VAL A 17 8.83 4.65 0.36
CA VAL A 17 8.31 5.72 -0.49
C VAL A 17 9.16 6.96 -0.28
N ALA A 18 9.84 7.41 -1.34
CA ALA A 18 10.58 8.66 -1.32
C ALA A 18 9.62 9.85 -1.12
N ASP A 19 10.04 10.84 -0.34
CA ASP A 19 9.35 12.13 -0.34
C ASP A 19 9.66 12.87 -1.65
N ASP A 20 10.92 13.15 -1.95
CA ASP A 20 11.34 13.80 -3.17
C ASP A 20 12.13 12.80 -4.02
N PHE A 21 11.52 12.35 -5.12
CA PHE A 21 12.12 11.37 -6.02
C PHE A 21 13.43 11.89 -6.64
N VAL A 22 13.48 13.16 -7.06
CA VAL A 22 14.66 13.76 -7.69
C VAL A 22 15.80 13.84 -6.69
N LYS A 23 15.52 14.29 -5.47
CA LYS A 23 16.53 14.33 -4.40
C LYS A 23 17.09 12.94 -4.10
N HIS A 24 16.24 11.92 -4.02
CA HIS A 24 16.69 10.54 -3.78
C HIS A 24 17.52 9.99 -4.94
N MET A 25 17.18 10.35 -6.19
CA MET A 25 18.00 10.03 -7.36
C MET A 25 19.38 10.66 -7.30
N GLU A 26 19.51 11.92 -6.86
CA GLU A 26 20.81 12.56 -6.71
C GLU A 26 21.67 11.87 -5.63
N ILE A 27 21.08 11.54 -4.48
CA ILE A 27 21.79 10.78 -3.42
C ILE A 27 22.20 9.39 -3.94
N ALA A 28 21.36 8.73 -4.72
CA ALA A 28 21.63 7.40 -5.28
C ALA A 28 22.77 7.39 -6.31
N LYS A 29 23.09 8.55 -6.93
CA LYS A 29 24.24 8.73 -7.83
C LYS A 29 25.55 8.96 -7.08
N CYS A 30 25.51 9.44 -5.84
CA CYS A 30 26.70 9.64 -5.02
C CYS A 30 27.45 8.32 -4.79
N ARG A 31 28.73 8.42 -4.43
CA ARG A 31 29.61 7.28 -4.15
C ARG A 31 29.99 7.24 -2.68
N GLY A 32 30.29 6.04 -2.18
CA GLY A 32 30.74 5.84 -0.81
C GLY A 32 29.68 6.25 0.21
N LYS A 33 30.12 6.88 1.30
CA LYS A 33 29.29 7.16 2.49
C LYS A 33 28.15 8.17 2.24
N GLU A 34 28.29 9.00 1.20
CA GLU A 34 27.27 9.98 0.82
C GLU A 34 26.02 9.31 0.24
N ASN A 35 26.16 8.10 -0.31
CA ASN A 35 25.03 7.33 -0.83
C ASN A 35 24.33 6.59 0.30
N THR A 36 23.35 7.24 0.92
CA THR A 36 22.54 6.63 1.98
C THR A 36 21.49 5.65 1.44
N ILE A 37 21.31 5.58 0.12
CA ILE A 37 20.30 4.74 -0.54
C ILE A 37 20.85 3.33 -0.76
N VAL A 38 22.10 3.20 -1.17
CA VAL A 38 22.67 1.88 -1.46
C VAL A 38 22.75 1.01 -0.20
N ARG A 39 22.27 -0.22 -0.31
CA ARG A 39 22.27 -1.23 0.76
C ARG A 39 22.62 -2.58 0.16
N ASP A 40 23.17 -3.46 0.98
CA ASP A 40 23.39 -4.85 0.60
C ASP A 40 22.35 -5.70 1.32
N TYR A 41 21.57 -6.47 0.57
CA TYR A 41 20.64 -7.45 1.11
C TYR A 41 21.27 -8.83 1.03
N VAL A 42 21.57 -9.42 2.19
CA VAL A 42 22.15 -10.77 2.27
C VAL A 42 21.03 -11.78 2.04
N LEU A 43 21.22 -12.68 1.09
CA LEU A 43 20.24 -13.69 0.74
C LEU A 43 20.26 -14.83 1.78
N PRO A 44 19.11 -15.49 2.02
CA PRO A 44 19.07 -16.65 2.89
C PRO A 44 19.90 -17.80 2.31
N ASP A 45 20.74 -18.41 3.14
CA ASP A 45 21.61 -19.54 2.78
C ASP A 45 21.04 -20.90 3.23
N PHE A 46 19.94 -20.88 4.00
CA PHE A 46 19.21 -22.04 4.55
C PHE A 46 20.05 -23.01 5.41
N ASN A 47 21.30 -22.65 5.69
CA ASN A 47 22.18 -23.38 6.60
C ASN A 47 22.26 -22.65 7.94
N ALA A 48 22.46 -21.34 7.89
CA ALA A 48 22.56 -20.47 9.06
C ALA A 48 21.38 -19.49 9.13
N HIS A 49 20.87 -19.02 7.99
CA HIS A 49 19.82 -18.02 7.92
C HIS A 49 18.70 -18.44 6.95
N ASN A 50 17.49 -18.59 7.50
CA ASN A 50 16.29 -18.93 6.71
C ASN A 50 15.60 -17.69 6.10
N ARG A 51 15.98 -16.48 6.52
CA ARG A 51 15.48 -15.20 5.99
C ARG A 51 16.67 -14.29 5.68
N GLY A 52 16.57 -13.54 4.60
CA GLY A 52 17.56 -12.50 4.28
C GLY A 52 17.50 -11.32 5.26
N PHE A 53 18.50 -10.44 5.17
CA PHE A 53 18.52 -9.23 5.98
C PHE A 53 19.33 -8.11 5.29
N MET A 54 18.99 -6.87 5.61
CA MET A 54 19.69 -5.68 5.11
C MET A 54 20.97 -5.40 5.92
N ARG A 55 22.02 -4.96 5.22
CA ARG A 55 23.24 -4.40 5.81
C ARG A 55 23.67 -3.10 5.13
N ALA A 56 24.47 -2.31 5.86
CA ALA A 56 25.17 -1.20 5.25
C ALA A 56 26.30 -1.73 4.35
N PRO A 57 26.62 -1.05 3.23
CA PRO A 57 27.69 -1.48 2.32
C PRO A 57 29.10 -1.52 2.96
N GLU A 58 29.27 -0.81 4.09
CA GLU A 58 30.54 -0.71 4.82
C GLU A 58 30.79 -1.93 5.73
N ASP A 59 29.74 -2.69 6.06
CA ASP A 59 29.79 -3.84 6.97
C ASP A 59 30.23 -5.13 6.23
N ASN A 60 31.34 -5.08 5.49
CA ASN A 60 31.93 -6.23 4.76
C ASN A 60 32.63 -7.21 5.73
N VAL A 61 31.87 -7.80 6.64
CA VAL A 61 32.40 -8.71 7.68
C VAL A 61 32.53 -10.16 7.16
N CYS A 62 31.89 -10.53 6.05
CA CYS A 62 31.98 -11.87 5.47
C CYS A 62 31.65 -11.82 3.97
N ASP A 63 32.64 -12.03 3.11
CA ASP A 63 32.49 -12.05 1.65
C ASP A 63 31.92 -13.39 1.12
N ASP A 64 31.75 -14.40 1.98
CA ASP A 64 31.28 -15.74 1.58
C ASP A 64 29.75 -15.83 1.43
N LEU A 65 29.01 -14.84 1.93
CA LEU A 65 27.55 -14.81 1.83
C LEU A 65 27.09 -14.15 0.53
N GLN A 66 26.15 -14.80 -0.16
CA GLN A 66 25.54 -14.25 -1.36
C GLN A 66 24.71 -12.99 -1.01
N LYS A 67 25.01 -11.87 -1.67
CA LYS A 67 24.36 -10.58 -1.42
C LYS A 67 23.86 -9.93 -2.70
N LEU A 68 22.73 -9.25 -2.60
CA LEU A 68 22.16 -8.40 -3.63
C LEU A 68 22.38 -6.94 -3.24
N ARG A 69 23.19 -6.21 -4.02
CA ARG A 69 23.35 -4.77 -3.84
C ARG A 69 22.16 -4.04 -4.45
N VAL A 70 21.44 -3.29 -3.62
CA VAL A 70 20.24 -2.55 -4.00
C VAL A 70 20.41 -1.05 -3.81
N ASN A 71 19.89 -0.24 -4.72
CA ASN A 71 20.02 1.22 -4.73
C ASN A 71 18.68 1.90 -5.12
N VAL A 72 18.56 2.35 -6.37
CA VAL A 72 17.42 3.14 -6.88
C VAL A 72 16.09 2.40 -6.76
N GLU A 73 16.10 1.09 -6.95
CA GLU A 73 14.93 0.21 -6.85
C GLU A 73 14.21 0.31 -5.49
N ARG A 74 14.92 0.68 -4.42
CA ARG A 74 14.34 0.80 -3.07
C ARG A 74 13.21 1.83 -3.02
N PHE A 75 13.28 2.88 -3.85
CA PHE A 75 12.24 3.89 -3.91
C PHE A 75 11.54 3.97 -5.26
N ALA A 76 12.19 3.54 -6.35
CA ALA A 76 11.55 3.48 -7.66
C ALA A 76 10.43 2.44 -7.75
N VAL A 77 10.54 1.30 -7.04
CA VAL A 77 9.49 0.28 -7.04
C VAL A 77 8.18 0.81 -6.42
N PRO A 78 8.18 1.41 -5.21
CA PRO A 78 6.97 2.04 -4.67
C PRO A 78 6.50 3.28 -5.44
N GLU A 79 7.40 4.01 -6.14
CA GLU A 79 7.03 5.19 -6.93
C GLU A 79 6.02 4.85 -8.04
N ALA A 80 6.04 3.63 -8.58
CA ALA A 80 5.07 3.18 -9.57
C ALA A 80 3.60 3.28 -9.11
N LEU A 81 3.34 3.34 -7.79
CA LEU A 81 2.00 3.58 -7.23
C LEU A 81 1.58 5.06 -7.28
N PHE A 82 2.53 5.98 -7.31
CA PHE A 82 2.32 7.43 -7.33
C PHE A 82 2.46 8.00 -8.74
N SER A 83 3.35 7.43 -9.55
CA SER A 83 3.68 7.88 -10.91
C SER A 83 3.76 6.67 -11.87
N PRO A 84 2.63 5.98 -12.18
CA PRO A 84 2.64 4.78 -13.03
C PRO A 84 3.16 5.05 -14.46
N SER A 85 3.02 6.28 -14.95
CA SER A 85 3.48 6.70 -16.27
C SER A 85 4.97 6.51 -16.48
N ASP A 86 5.76 6.59 -15.41
CA ASP A 86 7.22 6.50 -15.47
C ASP A 86 7.70 5.10 -15.89
N ILE A 87 6.85 4.09 -15.72
CA ILE A 87 7.07 2.72 -16.18
C ILE A 87 6.21 2.37 -17.41
N GLY A 88 5.67 3.38 -18.10
CA GLY A 88 4.87 3.22 -19.33
C GLY A 88 3.43 2.79 -19.08
N ILE A 89 2.93 2.83 -17.84
CA ILE A 89 1.54 2.52 -17.52
C ILE A 89 0.72 3.82 -17.51
N SER A 90 -0.19 3.97 -18.48
CA SER A 90 -1.08 5.13 -18.59
C SER A 90 -2.26 5.03 -17.60
N GLN A 91 -1.97 5.16 -16.30
CA GLN A 91 -2.95 5.18 -15.22
C GLN A 91 -2.67 6.32 -14.23
N MET A 92 -3.71 6.75 -13.52
CA MET A 92 -3.60 7.73 -12.44
C MET A 92 -2.79 7.15 -11.27
N GLY A 93 -1.95 7.99 -10.66
CA GLY A 93 -1.39 7.70 -9.36
C GLY A 93 -2.46 7.69 -8.25
N ILE A 94 -2.13 7.10 -7.11
CA ILE A 94 -3.06 7.03 -5.96
C ILE A 94 -3.66 8.40 -5.57
N PRO A 95 -2.89 9.51 -5.45
CA PRO A 95 -3.45 10.79 -5.04
C PRO A 95 -4.48 11.36 -6.02
N GLU A 96 -4.19 11.27 -7.33
CA GLU A 96 -5.11 11.73 -8.39
C GLU A 96 -6.37 10.86 -8.43
N ALA A 97 -6.24 9.55 -8.26
CA ALA A 97 -7.36 8.63 -8.21
C ALA A 97 -8.30 8.94 -7.03
N ILE A 98 -7.75 9.24 -5.84
CA ILE A 98 -8.53 9.65 -4.65
C ILE A 98 -9.29 10.94 -4.95
N ALA A 99 -8.62 11.98 -5.45
CA ALA A 99 -9.26 13.25 -5.74
C ALA A 99 -10.37 13.12 -6.79
N THR A 100 -10.12 12.32 -7.83
CA THR A 100 -11.08 12.04 -8.90
C THR A 100 -12.31 11.29 -8.36
N ALA A 101 -12.12 10.30 -7.50
CA ALA A 101 -13.22 9.58 -6.86
C ALA A 101 -14.07 10.50 -5.97
N VAL A 102 -13.43 11.31 -5.12
CA VAL A 102 -14.14 12.28 -4.26
C VAL A 102 -14.88 13.33 -5.09
N LYS A 103 -14.32 13.77 -6.22
CA LYS A 103 -14.99 14.74 -7.11
C LYS A 103 -16.27 14.18 -7.74
N LYS A 104 -16.34 12.86 -7.96
CA LYS A 104 -17.58 12.20 -8.42
C LYS A 104 -18.66 12.12 -7.35
N CYS A 105 -18.31 12.27 -6.07
CA CYS A 105 -19.29 12.30 -4.98
C CYS A 105 -20.02 13.66 -4.89
N PRO A 106 -21.23 13.69 -4.29
CA PRO A 106 -21.99 14.92 -4.04
C PRO A 106 -21.17 15.96 -3.29
N TYR A 107 -21.28 17.24 -3.67
CA TYR A 107 -20.48 18.34 -3.14
C TYR A 107 -20.46 18.39 -1.61
N GLY A 108 -21.64 18.28 -0.97
CA GLY A 108 -21.78 18.32 0.49
C GLY A 108 -21.10 17.18 1.25
N MET A 109 -20.69 16.09 0.58
CA MET A 109 -19.98 14.97 1.21
C MET A 109 -18.47 15.07 1.07
N ARG A 110 -17.94 15.82 0.10
CA ARG A 110 -16.51 15.78 -0.27
C ARG A 110 -15.58 16.11 0.89
N GLY A 111 -15.87 17.18 1.65
CA GLY A 111 -15.08 17.54 2.81
C GLY A 111 -15.08 16.46 3.91
N ARG A 112 -16.22 15.78 4.12
CA ARG A 112 -16.30 14.68 5.09
C ARG A 112 -15.49 13.47 4.65
N LEU A 113 -15.49 13.15 3.34
CA LEU A 113 -14.69 12.05 2.81
C LEU A 113 -13.19 12.34 2.94
N LEU A 114 -12.75 13.56 2.60
CA LEU A 114 -11.34 13.96 2.71
C LEU A 114 -10.83 14.05 4.16
N ASN A 115 -11.71 14.38 5.10
CA ASN A 115 -11.38 14.39 6.53
C ASN A 115 -11.36 12.97 7.16
N ASN A 116 -11.82 11.94 6.43
CA ASN A 116 -11.97 10.58 6.97
C ASN A 116 -11.37 9.53 6.03
N ILE A 117 -10.11 9.74 5.61
CA ILE A 117 -9.42 8.77 4.76
C ILE A 117 -8.83 7.66 5.64
N VAL A 118 -9.09 6.41 5.29
CA VAL A 118 -8.48 5.23 5.90
C VAL A 118 -7.60 4.56 4.87
N LEU A 119 -6.33 4.32 5.20
CA LEU A 119 -5.39 3.58 4.35
C LEU A 119 -5.19 2.18 4.95
N CYS A 120 -5.62 1.14 4.24
CA CYS A 120 -5.46 -0.27 4.64
C CYS A 120 -4.80 -1.11 3.52
N GLY A 121 -4.32 -2.30 3.89
CA GLY A 121 -3.60 -3.23 3.01
C GLY A 121 -2.08 -3.16 3.15
N GLY A 122 -1.37 -4.13 2.55
CA GLY A 122 0.07 -4.32 2.73
C GLY A 122 0.94 -3.17 2.20
N ASN A 123 0.58 -2.56 1.06
CA ASN A 123 1.38 -1.46 0.47
C ASN A 123 1.46 -0.21 1.37
N VAL A 124 0.52 -0.04 2.31
CA VAL A 124 0.53 1.07 3.27
C VAL A 124 1.69 0.96 4.26
N LEU A 125 2.29 -0.23 4.38
CA LEU A 125 3.43 -0.49 5.27
C LEU A 125 4.75 0.08 4.75
N PHE A 126 4.84 0.48 3.48
CA PHE A 126 6.06 1.14 3.02
C PHE A 126 6.33 2.40 3.84
N PRO A 127 7.54 2.56 4.40
CA PRO A 127 7.91 3.77 5.12
C PRO A 127 7.69 5.01 4.24
N GLY A 128 7.06 6.04 4.79
CA GLY A 128 6.75 7.28 4.07
C GLY A 128 5.44 7.27 3.27
N PHE A 129 4.79 6.12 3.05
CA PHE A 129 3.59 6.01 2.20
C PHE A 129 2.46 6.95 2.64
N LYS A 130 2.07 6.91 3.92
CA LYS A 130 0.99 7.76 4.47
C LYS A 130 1.27 9.25 4.27
N LYS A 131 2.50 9.69 4.56
CA LYS A 131 2.93 11.09 4.41
C LYS A 131 2.89 11.52 2.94
N ARG A 132 3.38 10.66 2.04
CA ARG A 132 3.37 10.89 0.59
C ARG A 132 1.94 11.07 0.07
N VAL A 133 1.01 10.19 0.45
CA VAL A 133 -0.40 10.29 0.04
C VAL A 133 -1.01 11.63 0.42
N VAL A 134 -0.86 12.07 1.67
CA VAL A 134 -1.45 13.36 2.12
C VAL A 134 -0.83 14.53 1.37
N ARG A 135 0.50 14.54 1.25
CA ARG A 135 1.24 15.62 0.59
C ARG A 135 0.84 15.74 -0.87
N ASP A 136 0.82 14.62 -1.60
CA ASP A 136 0.56 14.62 -3.04
C ASP A 136 -0.93 14.74 -3.36
N LEU A 137 -1.82 14.40 -2.43
CA LEU A 137 -3.26 14.62 -2.58
C LEU A 137 -3.59 16.11 -2.45
N ARG A 138 -2.83 16.85 -1.64
CA ARG A 138 -3.17 18.22 -1.26
C ARG A 138 -3.38 19.17 -2.46
N PRO A 139 -2.54 19.16 -3.52
CA PRO A 139 -2.72 20.00 -4.70
C PRO A 139 -3.99 19.71 -5.50
N PHE A 140 -4.55 18.51 -5.41
CA PHE A 140 -5.74 18.10 -6.18
C PHE A 140 -7.06 18.48 -5.52
N VAL A 141 -7.03 18.96 -4.28
CA VAL A 141 -8.25 19.22 -3.48
C VAL A 141 -8.29 20.67 -3.01
N ASP A 142 -9.50 21.22 -2.94
CA ASP A 142 -9.74 22.61 -2.53
C ASP A 142 -9.11 22.91 -1.15
N GLN A 143 -8.58 24.13 -1.00
CA GLN A 143 -7.95 24.56 0.24
C GLN A 143 -8.90 24.56 1.43
N ILE A 144 -10.20 24.75 1.18
CA ILE A 144 -11.24 24.76 2.23
C ILE A 144 -11.42 23.39 2.91
N TYR A 145 -11.03 22.30 2.25
CA TYR A 145 -11.17 20.96 2.80
C TYR A 145 -9.91 20.54 3.55
N ASP A 146 -10.13 20.00 4.73
CA ASP A 146 -9.09 19.37 5.54
C ASP A 146 -8.90 17.91 5.13
N VAL A 147 -7.65 17.52 4.88
CA VAL A 147 -7.26 16.17 4.44
C VAL A 147 -6.65 15.45 5.63
N GLN A 148 -7.34 14.43 6.12
CA GLN A 148 -6.93 13.72 7.33
C GLN A 148 -6.96 12.21 7.12
N LEU A 149 -5.88 11.57 7.58
CA LEU A 149 -5.82 10.12 7.70
C LEU A 149 -6.33 9.72 9.08
N ARG A 150 -7.18 8.70 9.13
CA ARG A 150 -7.57 8.06 10.38
C ARG A 150 -6.54 7.01 10.76
N ASP A 151 -6.13 7.06 12.02
CA ASP A 151 -5.23 6.06 12.57
C ASP A 151 -5.92 4.71 12.70
N ILE A 152 -5.19 3.67 12.31
CA ILE A 152 -5.61 2.29 12.42
C ILE A 152 -4.47 1.48 13.03
N ALA A 153 -4.80 0.50 13.86
CA ALA A 153 -3.83 -0.30 14.59
C ALA A 153 -2.99 -1.19 13.67
N ASP A 154 -3.64 -1.92 12.77
CA ASP A 154 -2.97 -2.79 11.80
C ASP A 154 -3.65 -2.68 10.42
N PRO A 155 -2.98 -2.13 9.40
CA PRO A 155 -3.54 -2.01 8.05
C PRO A 155 -3.76 -3.36 7.35
N ILE A 156 -3.04 -4.43 7.70
CA ILE A 156 -3.20 -5.75 7.07
C ILE A 156 -4.53 -6.36 7.49
N THR A 157 -4.80 -6.41 8.79
CA THR A 157 -5.98 -7.09 9.34
C THR A 157 -7.19 -6.16 9.50
N TYR A 158 -7.08 -4.89 9.11
CA TYR A 158 -8.12 -3.88 9.34
C TYR A 158 -9.49 -4.26 8.76
N ALA A 159 -9.54 -4.73 7.52
CA ALA A 159 -10.80 -5.12 6.86
C ALA A 159 -11.49 -6.27 7.62
N TRP A 160 -10.72 -7.28 8.05
CA TRP A 160 -11.22 -8.38 8.87
C TRP A 160 -11.71 -7.90 10.23
N TYR A 161 -10.95 -7.02 10.89
CA TYR A 161 -11.32 -6.43 12.18
C TYR A 161 -12.65 -5.65 12.09
N CYS A 162 -12.82 -4.83 11.05
CA CYS A 162 -14.05 -4.11 10.78
C CYS A 162 -15.23 -5.06 10.55
N GLY A 163 -15.06 -6.09 9.71
CA GLY A 163 -16.10 -7.08 9.45
C GLY A 163 -16.54 -7.82 10.71
N ARG A 164 -15.58 -8.31 11.50
CA ARG A 164 -15.84 -8.97 12.79
C ARG A 164 -16.65 -8.08 13.74
N ASN A 165 -16.27 -6.80 13.86
CA ASN A 165 -16.96 -5.88 14.76
C ASN A 165 -18.35 -5.49 14.24
N ALA A 166 -18.51 -5.29 12.93
CA ALA A 166 -19.81 -4.99 12.33
C ALA A 166 -20.80 -6.15 12.53
N VAL A 167 -20.36 -7.41 12.42
CA VAL A 167 -21.20 -8.57 12.79
C VAL A 167 -21.58 -8.53 14.27
N LYS A 168 -20.62 -8.28 15.18
CA LYS A 168 -20.91 -8.20 16.62
C LYS A 168 -21.89 -7.08 17.00
N LEU A 169 -21.91 -6.00 16.23
CA LEU A 169 -22.81 -4.86 16.42
C LEU A 169 -24.17 -5.04 15.74
N GLY A 170 -24.43 -6.20 15.11
CA GLY A 170 -25.70 -6.51 14.47
C GLY A 170 -25.89 -5.86 13.09
N ALA A 171 -24.82 -5.39 12.44
CA ALA A 171 -24.92 -4.70 11.14
C ALA A 171 -25.52 -5.57 10.02
N TRP A 172 -25.50 -6.90 10.18
CA TRP A 172 -25.99 -7.87 9.19
C TRP A 172 -27.09 -8.80 9.70
N ASP A 173 -27.70 -8.54 10.85
CA ASP A 173 -28.70 -9.44 11.45
C ASP A 173 -29.84 -9.79 10.45
N ASN A 174 -30.24 -8.83 9.62
CA ASN A 174 -31.29 -9.00 8.60
C ASN A 174 -30.76 -9.22 7.17
N LYS A 175 -29.46 -9.48 7.01
CA LYS A 175 -28.80 -9.58 5.70
C LYS A 175 -28.24 -10.97 5.41
N PHE A 176 -28.08 -11.84 6.40
CA PHE A 176 -27.66 -13.22 6.14
C PHE A 176 -28.66 -13.95 5.21
N VAL A 177 -28.13 -14.84 4.37
CA VAL A 177 -28.91 -15.71 3.49
C VAL A 177 -28.88 -17.10 4.09
N SER A 178 -30.06 -17.61 4.47
CA SER A 178 -30.16 -18.98 4.97
C SER A 178 -30.09 -20.00 3.84
N LYS A 179 -29.72 -21.25 4.16
CA LYS A 179 -29.76 -22.34 3.17
C LYS A 179 -31.16 -22.56 2.58
N ALA A 180 -32.21 -22.41 3.39
CA ALA A 180 -33.59 -22.56 2.94
C ALA A 180 -33.96 -21.47 1.93
N GLU A 181 -33.64 -20.21 2.25
CA GLU A 181 -33.88 -19.06 1.39
C GLU A 181 -33.15 -19.19 0.05
N TYR A 182 -31.89 -19.64 0.08
CA TYR A 182 -31.10 -19.92 -1.12
C TYR A 182 -31.67 -21.07 -1.96
N ASN A 183 -32.19 -22.12 -1.33
CA ASN A 183 -32.78 -23.24 -2.07
C ASN A 183 -34.08 -22.85 -2.77
N GLU A 184 -34.84 -21.92 -2.19
CA GLU A 184 -36.12 -21.45 -2.74
C GLU A 184 -35.92 -20.44 -3.88
N HIS A 185 -35.06 -19.44 -3.67
CA HIS A 185 -34.90 -18.31 -4.61
C HIS A 185 -33.66 -18.46 -5.50
N GLY A 186 -32.78 -19.41 -5.19
CA GLY A 186 -31.51 -19.61 -5.89
C GLY A 186 -30.51 -18.46 -5.68
N PRO A 187 -29.60 -18.25 -6.64
CA PRO A 187 -28.53 -17.26 -6.51
C PRO A 187 -29.02 -15.80 -6.64
N VAL A 188 -30.28 -15.51 -6.94
CA VAL A 188 -30.71 -14.11 -7.05
C VAL A 188 -30.71 -13.40 -5.69
N VAL A 189 -31.05 -14.13 -4.61
CA VAL A 189 -31.19 -13.57 -3.26
C VAL A 189 -29.89 -12.97 -2.71
N TRP A 190 -28.72 -13.54 -3.03
CA TRP A 190 -27.45 -12.94 -2.56
C TRP A 190 -27.15 -11.63 -3.29
N ARG A 191 -27.50 -11.53 -4.57
CA ARG A 191 -27.31 -10.32 -5.37
C ARG A 191 -28.20 -9.20 -4.89
N GLU A 192 -29.48 -9.47 -4.67
CA GLU A 192 -30.44 -8.48 -4.17
C GLU A 192 -30.06 -7.96 -2.77
N LYS A 193 -29.60 -8.84 -1.87
CA LYS A 193 -29.25 -8.43 -0.50
C LYS A 193 -27.95 -7.63 -0.41
N PHE A 194 -26.94 -7.95 -1.22
CA PHE A 194 -25.57 -7.42 -1.06
C PHE A 194 -25.02 -6.62 -2.24
N PHE A 195 -25.58 -6.73 -3.44
CA PHE A 195 -25.03 -6.14 -4.68
C PHE A 195 -26.04 -5.31 -5.47
N ASN A 196 -27.08 -4.79 -4.82
CA ASN A 196 -28.11 -3.95 -5.42
C ASN A 196 -27.62 -2.57 -5.94
N PHE A 197 -26.29 -2.36 -6.01
CA PHE A 197 -25.64 -1.19 -6.57
C PHE A 197 -24.98 -1.46 -7.94
N LEU A 198 -25.04 -2.69 -8.44
CA LEU A 198 -24.51 -3.07 -9.77
C LEU A 198 -25.53 -2.87 -10.90
N GLU A 199 -26.78 -2.51 -10.59
CA GLU A 199 -27.87 -2.33 -11.56
C GLU A 199 -28.18 -0.84 -11.87
N THR A 200 -27.35 0.08 -11.40
CA THR A 200 -27.38 1.52 -11.72
C THR A 200 -26.16 1.93 -12.53
#